data_AF-A0A948B196-F1
#
_entry.id   AF-A0A948B196-F1
#
_cell.length_a   1.000
_cell.length_b   1.000
_cell.length_c   1.000
_cell.angle_alpha   90.00
_cell.angle_beta   90.00
_cell.angle_gamma   90.00
#
_symmetry.space_group_name_H-M   'P 1'
#
loop_
_entity.id
_entity.type
_entity.pdbx_description
1 polymer ?
#
loop_
_entity_poly.entity_id
_entity_poly.type
_entity_poly.pdbx_seq_one_letter_code
_entity_poly.pdbx_strand_id
1 'polypeptide(L)'
;MNLKSVKILIAAAIVVISANLLAGCSPKNVSEAGMERIAEAQEMKKTVKLSLVQVKADDKGFVLRLMLDNPEKKPITSLQAWLAYNPDDLKGISIDTAVSAFELTAPYDNNFDNEAGLMMLGRSAVSAVNDKEIVVADLHFGRVSDGVAMIEAYDYKQDLTGHTSANMMLDGAPVNILLKPQSPLLILNQ
;
A
#
# COMPACT_ATOMS: atom_id res chain seq x y z
N MET A 1 -41.92 -26.46 24.30
CA MET A 1 -41.29 -27.02 23.08
C MET A 1 -41.46 -25.98 21.98
N ASN A 2 -40.57 -24.99 21.86
CA ASN A 2 -39.28 -24.98 21.17
C ASN A 2 -39.43 -24.98 19.62
N LEU A 3 -39.67 -23.79 19.06
CA LEU A 3 -39.32 -23.45 17.68
C LEU A 3 -38.04 -22.61 17.74
N LYS A 4 -36.91 -23.15 17.25
CA LYS A 4 -35.72 -22.36 16.90
C LYS A 4 -35.38 -22.57 15.43
N SER A 5 -35.14 -21.43 14.82
CA SER A 5 -35.10 -21.14 13.39
C SER A 5 -33.84 -21.64 12.68
N VAL A 6 -34.07 -22.30 11.55
CA VAL A 6 -33.48 -22.15 10.21
C VAL A 6 -32.19 -21.31 10.06
N LYS A 7 -31.11 -22.04 9.70
CA LYS A 7 -30.08 -21.85 8.63
C LYS A 7 -29.54 -20.45 8.29
N ILE A 8 -28.20 -20.36 8.18
CA ILE A 8 -27.45 -20.11 6.93
C ILE A 8 -26.04 -20.72 7.12
N LEU A 9 -25.70 -21.72 6.30
CA LEU A 9 -24.33 -22.23 6.13
C LEU A 9 -23.70 -21.44 4.97
N ILE A 10 -22.57 -20.78 5.24
CA ILE A 10 -21.78 -20.12 4.21
C ILE A 10 -20.91 -21.19 3.54
N ALA A 11 -21.19 -21.47 2.26
CA ALA A 11 -20.35 -22.31 1.42
C ALA A 11 -19.11 -21.52 0.98
N ALA A 12 -17.93 -21.90 1.48
CA ALA A 12 -16.66 -21.45 0.94
C ALA A 12 -16.39 -22.21 -0.37
N ALA A 13 -16.42 -21.50 -1.49
CA ALA A 13 -16.01 -22.05 -2.78
C ALA A 13 -14.48 -22.12 -2.82
N ILE A 14 -13.93 -23.33 -2.72
CA ILE A 14 -12.51 -23.61 -2.98
C ILE A 14 -12.36 -23.77 -4.49
N VAL A 15 -11.68 -22.81 -5.13
CA VAL A 15 -11.26 -22.94 -6.53
C VAL A 15 -10.02 -23.85 -6.55
N VAL A 16 -10.21 -25.09 -6.99
CA VAL A 16 -9.10 -26.01 -7.29
C VAL A 16 -8.65 -25.75 -8.72
N ILE A 17 -7.51 -25.08 -8.88
CA ILE A 17 -6.83 -25.00 -10.18
C ILE A 17 -5.99 -26.27 -10.32
N SER A 18 -6.47 -27.22 -11.10
CA SER A 18 -5.69 -28.37 -11.55
C SER A 18 -4.89 -27.98 -12.80
N ALA A 19 -3.58 -27.82 -12.62
CA ALA A 19 -2.63 -27.87 -13.72
C ALA A 19 -1.65 -29.02 -13.45
N ASN A 20 -1.65 -29.98 -14.37
CA ASN A 20 -0.77 -31.14 -14.34
C ASN A 20 0.27 -30.99 -15.47
N LEU A 21 1.50 -31.44 -15.16
CA LEU A 21 2.68 -31.63 -16.02
C LEU A 21 3.50 -30.39 -16.44
N LEU A 22 4.63 -30.17 -15.75
CA LEU A 22 5.97 -30.55 -16.25
C LEU A 22 7.03 -30.31 -15.16
N ALA A 23 7.78 -31.38 -14.87
CA ALA A 23 9.08 -31.50 -14.19
C ALA A 23 9.57 -30.40 -13.22
N GLY A 24 9.75 -30.80 -11.95
CA GLY A 24 10.99 -30.44 -11.24
C GLY A 24 10.96 -29.32 -10.21
N CYS A 25 9.91 -29.18 -9.41
CA CYS A 25 9.98 -28.53 -8.10
C CYS A 25 9.09 -29.29 -7.12
N SER A 26 9.69 -29.95 -6.13
CA SER A 26 8.94 -30.56 -5.03
C SER A 26 8.09 -29.46 -4.38
N PRO A 27 6.75 -29.61 -4.27
CA PRO A 27 5.95 -28.65 -3.55
C PRO A 27 6.43 -28.70 -2.10
N LYS A 28 7.07 -27.63 -1.63
CA LYS A 28 7.37 -27.47 -0.21
C LYS A 28 6.03 -27.52 0.51
N ASN A 29 5.82 -28.56 1.32
CA ASN A 29 4.70 -28.65 2.24
C ASN A 29 4.63 -27.34 3.03
N VAL A 30 3.64 -26.50 2.73
CA VAL A 30 3.27 -25.40 3.61
C VAL A 30 2.75 -26.10 4.87
N SER A 31 3.50 -26.02 5.96
CA SER A 31 3.09 -26.66 7.21
C SER A 31 1.74 -26.09 7.65
N GLU A 32 0.92 -26.88 8.35
CA GLU A 32 -0.36 -26.41 8.92
C GLU A 32 -0.15 -25.14 9.77
N ALA A 33 0.98 -25.07 10.50
CA ALA A 33 1.42 -23.88 11.23
C ALA A 33 1.64 -22.64 10.33
N GLY A 34 2.04 -22.82 9.08
CA GLY A 34 2.16 -21.73 8.10
C GLY A 34 0.81 -21.21 7.62
N MET A 35 -0.19 -22.10 7.44
CA MET A 35 -1.54 -21.71 7.03
C MET A 35 -2.32 -21.00 8.14
N GLU A 36 -2.17 -21.44 9.39
CA GLU A 36 -2.79 -20.79 10.56
C GLU A 36 -2.25 -19.36 10.79
N ARG A 37 -0.95 -19.15 10.55
CA ARG A 37 -0.31 -17.83 10.65
C ARG A 37 -0.77 -16.83 9.59
N ILE A 38 -1.07 -17.30 8.37
CA ILE A 38 -1.62 -16.46 7.31
C ILE A 38 -3.03 -15.98 7.71
N ALA A 39 -3.83 -16.84 8.35
CA ALA A 39 -5.13 -16.44 8.86
C ALA A 39 -5.02 -15.41 9.99
N GLU A 40 -4.11 -15.60 10.94
CA GLU A 40 -3.87 -14.63 12.03
C GLU A 40 -3.40 -13.26 11.51
N ALA A 41 -2.51 -13.24 10.50
CA ALA A 41 -2.07 -12.01 9.85
C ALA A 41 -3.22 -11.30 9.10
N GLN A 42 -4.18 -12.06 8.54
CA GLN A 42 -5.38 -11.50 7.90
C GLN A 42 -6.38 -10.94 8.93
N GLU A 43 -6.41 -11.49 10.14
CA GLU A 43 -7.27 -11.03 11.24
C GLU A 43 -6.65 -9.86 12.04
N MET A 44 -5.37 -9.54 11.84
CA MET A 44 -4.73 -8.42 12.52
C MET A 44 -5.44 -7.10 12.21
N LYS A 45 -5.81 -6.36 13.27
CA LYS A 45 -6.36 -5.03 13.14
C LYS A 45 -5.35 -4.09 12.47
N LYS A 46 -5.70 -3.63 11.27
CA LYS A 46 -4.93 -2.65 10.50
C LYS A 46 -5.26 -1.24 10.94
N THR A 47 -4.25 -0.47 11.31
CA THR A 47 -4.43 0.87 11.90
C THR A 47 -3.54 1.93 11.28
N VAL A 48 -2.54 1.54 10.47
CA VAL A 48 -1.66 2.47 9.77
C VAL A 48 -2.40 3.07 8.59
N LYS A 49 -2.40 4.40 8.45
CA LYS A 49 -3.06 5.10 7.33
C LYS A 49 -2.05 5.74 6.41
N LEU A 50 -2.28 5.63 5.11
CA LEU A 50 -1.57 6.40 4.09
C LEU A 50 -2.29 7.73 3.85
N SER A 51 -1.55 8.83 3.81
CA SER A 51 -2.10 10.15 3.50
C SER A 51 -1.16 10.97 2.62
N LEU A 52 -1.76 11.93 1.91
CA LEU A 52 -1.06 12.97 1.18
C LEU A 52 -1.43 14.32 1.78
N VAL A 53 -0.43 15.15 2.01
CA VAL A 53 -0.60 16.51 2.50
C VAL A 53 0.07 17.47 1.53
N GLN A 54 -0.67 18.46 1.02
CA GLN A 54 -0.06 19.52 0.21
C GLN A 54 0.80 20.41 1.12
N VAL A 55 2.12 20.46 0.85
CA VAL A 55 3.07 21.26 1.63
C VAL A 55 3.41 22.57 0.94
N LYS A 56 3.30 22.62 -0.39
CA LYS A 56 3.53 23.82 -1.20
C LYS A 56 2.68 23.78 -2.45
N ALA A 57 2.22 24.94 -2.91
CA ALA A 57 1.66 25.14 -4.23
C ALA A 57 2.10 26.49 -4.81
N ASP A 58 2.27 26.52 -6.12
CA ASP A 58 2.48 27.72 -6.93
C ASP A 58 1.81 27.55 -8.30
N ASP A 59 1.91 28.55 -9.17
CA ASP A 59 1.26 28.56 -10.49
C ASP A 59 1.75 27.43 -11.42
N LYS A 60 2.88 26.78 -11.12
CA LYS A 60 3.47 25.73 -11.96
C LYS A 60 3.19 24.33 -11.44
N GLY A 61 2.76 24.19 -10.19
CA GLY A 61 2.53 22.89 -9.58
C GLY A 61 2.50 22.91 -8.07
N PHE A 62 2.72 21.75 -7.47
CA PHE A 62 2.62 21.56 -6.03
C PHE A 62 3.51 20.43 -5.54
N VAL A 63 3.81 20.50 -4.24
CA VAL A 63 4.55 19.48 -3.52
C VAL A 63 3.59 18.80 -2.55
N LEU A 64 3.47 17.48 -2.67
CA LEU A 64 2.67 16.65 -1.79
C LEU A 64 3.58 15.79 -0.93
N ARG A 65 3.42 15.87 0.38
CA ARG A 65 4.09 14.98 1.32
C ARG A 65 3.30 13.71 1.51
N LEU A 66 3.93 12.57 1.19
CA LEU A 66 3.42 11.25 1.48
C LEU A 66 3.76 10.87 2.92
N MET A 67 2.74 10.49 3.69
CA MET A 67 2.88 10.21 5.12
C MET A 67 2.18 8.91 5.52
N LEU A 68 2.67 8.33 6.61
CA LEU A 68 1.95 7.31 7.37
C LEU A 68 1.55 7.86 8.75
N ASP A 69 0.28 7.69 9.12
CA ASP A 69 -0.20 7.81 10.50
C ASP A 69 -0.24 6.41 11.12
N ASN A 70 0.61 6.19 12.13
CA ASN A 70 0.83 4.93 12.83
C ASN A 70 0.48 5.10 14.32
N PRO A 71 -0.82 5.20 14.66
CA PRO A 71 -1.26 5.58 16.00
C PRO A 71 -0.84 4.59 17.09
N GLU A 72 -0.65 3.33 16.73
CA GLU A 72 -0.24 2.24 17.63
C GLU A 72 1.28 2.02 17.65
N LYS A 73 2.07 2.84 16.94
CA LYS A 73 3.54 2.74 16.87
C LYS A 73 4.02 1.33 16.46
N LYS A 74 3.32 0.70 15.51
CA LYS A 74 3.71 -0.60 14.97
C LYS A 74 5.10 -0.49 14.32
N PRO A 75 5.96 -1.53 14.42
CA PRO A 75 7.32 -1.50 13.88
C PRO A 75 7.33 -1.71 12.36
N ILE A 76 7.19 -0.64 11.58
CA ILE A 76 7.14 -0.70 10.11
C ILE A 76 8.55 -0.90 9.55
N THR A 77 8.74 -1.92 8.73
CA THR A 77 10.05 -2.25 8.12
C THR A 77 10.14 -1.85 6.66
N SER A 78 8.99 -1.79 5.96
CA SER A 78 8.96 -1.35 4.57
C SER A 78 7.60 -0.78 4.17
N LEU A 79 7.60 -0.05 3.07
CA LEU A 79 6.43 0.53 2.43
C LEU A 79 6.58 0.38 0.91
N GLN A 80 5.47 0.02 0.27
CA GLN A 80 5.24 0.22 -1.15
C GLN A 80 4.04 1.14 -1.29
N ALA A 81 4.16 2.21 -2.09
CA ALA A 81 3.07 3.13 -2.35
C ALA A 81 3.01 3.42 -3.84
N TRP A 82 1.99 2.88 -4.50
CA TRP A 82 1.66 3.25 -5.87
C TRP A 82 0.45 4.17 -5.84
N LEU A 83 0.55 5.30 -6.54
CA LEU A 83 -0.53 6.29 -6.61
C LEU A 83 -0.95 6.49 -8.06
N ALA A 84 -2.24 6.49 -8.30
CA ALA A 84 -2.82 6.83 -9.59
C ALA A 84 -3.24 8.30 -9.62
N TYR A 85 -3.03 8.97 -10.75
CA TYR A 85 -3.48 10.31 -11.06
C TYR A 85 -3.87 10.42 -12.53
N ASN A 86 -4.64 11.44 -12.90
CA ASN A 86 -4.96 11.72 -14.30
C ASN A 86 -3.79 12.46 -14.97
N PRO A 87 -3.12 11.88 -15.99
CA PRO A 87 -2.00 12.53 -16.68
C PRO A 87 -2.42 13.75 -17.52
N ASP A 88 -3.70 13.90 -17.83
CA ASP A 88 -4.24 15.09 -18.49
C ASP A 88 -4.35 16.29 -17.54
N ASP A 89 -4.35 16.04 -16.22
CA ASP A 89 -4.46 17.08 -15.20
C ASP A 89 -3.11 17.36 -14.52
N LEU A 90 -2.31 16.31 -14.31
CA LEU A 90 -1.07 16.35 -13.54
C LEU A 90 0.08 15.68 -14.26
N LYS A 91 1.29 16.18 -14.02
CA LYS A 91 2.54 15.54 -14.46
C LYS A 91 3.47 15.34 -13.28
N GLY A 92 3.86 14.11 -12.98
CA GLY A 92 4.91 13.80 -12.03
C GLY A 92 6.27 14.32 -12.48
N ILE A 93 6.96 15.05 -11.59
CA ILE A 93 8.24 15.71 -11.88
C ILE A 93 9.39 15.00 -11.17
N SER A 94 9.28 14.82 -9.85
CA SER A 94 10.34 14.20 -9.04
C SER A 94 9.79 13.66 -7.71
N ILE A 95 10.51 12.69 -7.15
CA ILE A 95 10.28 12.13 -5.83
C ILE A 95 11.50 12.46 -4.98
N ASP A 96 11.32 13.22 -3.91
CA ASP A 96 12.36 13.49 -2.92
C ASP A 96 12.20 12.58 -1.70
N THR A 97 13.15 11.66 -1.52
CA THR A 97 13.19 10.74 -0.38
C THR A 97 14.21 11.13 0.68
N ALA A 98 14.87 12.30 0.57
CA ALA A 98 15.86 12.76 1.57
C ALA A 98 15.22 13.01 2.93
N VAL A 99 13.92 13.33 2.96
CA VAL A 99 13.11 13.51 4.17
C VAL A 99 12.51 12.20 4.70
N SER A 100 12.77 11.08 4.05
CA SER A 100 12.17 9.78 4.40
C SER A 100 12.73 9.23 5.71
N ALA A 101 11.87 8.67 6.55
CA ALA A 101 12.31 7.86 7.70
C ALA A 101 12.84 6.47 7.28
N PHE A 102 12.64 6.07 6.02
CA PHE A 102 13.10 4.80 5.48
C PHE A 102 14.36 5.05 4.63
N GLU A 103 15.50 4.48 4.99
CA GLU A 103 16.78 4.83 4.38
C GLU A 103 17.03 4.12 3.05
N LEU A 104 16.46 2.92 2.88
CA LEU A 104 16.73 2.04 1.76
C LEU A 104 15.65 2.18 0.69
N THR A 105 16.07 2.14 -0.57
CA THR A 105 15.16 1.92 -1.70
C THR A 105 14.78 0.44 -1.73
N ALA A 106 13.49 0.14 -1.66
CA ALA A 106 12.96 -1.21 -1.82
C ALA A 106 12.86 -1.55 -3.33
N PRO A 107 12.47 -2.77 -3.73
CA PRO A 107 12.20 -3.08 -5.14
C PRO A 107 11.20 -2.08 -5.74
N TYR A 108 11.21 -1.95 -7.08
CA TYR A 108 10.50 -0.94 -7.89
C TYR A 108 11.23 0.41 -7.96
N ASP A 109 11.22 1.00 -9.16
CA ASP A 109 11.85 2.29 -9.40
C ASP A 109 11.02 3.38 -8.71
N ASN A 110 11.68 4.24 -7.94
CA ASN A 110 11.07 5.45 -7.40
C ASN A 110 10.88 6.45 -8.54
N ASN A 111 9.81 6.29 -9.31
CA ASN A 111 9.60 7.01 -10.54
C ASN A 111 8.12 7.38 -10.78
N PHE A 112 7.92 8.14 -11.85
CA PHE A 112 6.62 8.41 -12.42
C PHE A 112 6.52 7.78 -13.80
N ASP A 113 5.44 7.05 -14.04
CA ASP A 113 4.96 6.75 -15.38
C ASP A 113 3.89 7.79 -15.73
N ASN A 114 4.34 8.86 -16.37
CA ASN A 114 3.48 9.98 -16.76
C ASN A 114 2.51 9.63 -17.90
N GLU A 115 2.72 8.53 -18.63
CA GLU A 115 1.78 8.08 -19.67
C GLU A 115 0.65 7.27 -19.04
N ALA A 116 0.98 6.40 -18.07
CA ALA A 116 -0.01 5.62 -17.33
C ALA A 116 -0.69 6.39 -16.18
N GLY A 117 -0.17 7.56 -15.79
CA GLY A 117 -0.66 8.32 -14.64
C GLY A 117 -0.33 7.64 -13.31
N LEU A 118 0.86 7.07 -13.17
CA LEU A 118 1.28 6.33 -11.99
C LEU A 118 2.53 6.92 -11.33
N MET A 119 2.51 7.02 -10.01
CA MET A 119 3.69 7.21 -9.17
C MET A 119 4.00 5.89 -8.49
N MET A 120 5.24 5.45 -8.53
CA MET A 120 5.69 4.19 -7.93
C MET A 120 6.80 4.49 -6.93
N LEU A 121 6.65 4.00 -5.69
CA LEU A 121 7.62 4.21 -4.63
C LEU A 121 7.75 2.96 -3.76
N GLY A 122 8.99 2.53 -3.55
CA GLY A 122 9.36 1.45 -2.64
C GLY A 122 10.42 1.92 -1.64
N ARG A 123 10.12 1.84 -0.34
CA ARG A 123 11.04 2.22 0.73
C ARG A 123 11.17 1.12 1.80
N SER A 124 12.34 0.97 2.38
CA SER A 124 12.63 0.03 3.47
C SER A 124 13.55 0.67 4.49
N ALA A 125 13.51 0.19 5.73
CA ALA A 125 14.35 0.70 6.80
C ALA A 125 15.31 -0.36 7.32
N VAL A 126 16.50 0.07 7.74
CA VAL A 126 17.48 -0.82 8.39
C VAL A 126 16.97 -1.26 9.76
N SER A 127 16.35 -0.33 10.48
CA SER A 127 15.65 -0.56 11.75
C SER A 127 14.18 -0.22 11.57
N ALA A 128 13.29 -0.94 12.27
CA ALA A 128 11.87 -0.67 12.16
C ALA A 128 11.53 0.77 12.61
N VAL A 129 10.73 1.46 11.80
CA VAL A 129 10.22 2.81 12.07
C VAL A 129 8.90 2.68 12.82
N ASN A 130 8.79 3.30 13.99
CA ASN A 130 7.63 3.18 14.87
C ASN A 130 7.09 4.54 15.35
N ASP A 131 7.54 5.64 14.74
CA ASP A 131 6.98 6.97 14.99
C ASP A 131 5.48 7.00 14.69
N LYS A 132 4.78 7.90 15.37
CA LYS A 132 3.34 8.08 15.18
C LYS A 132 3.05 8.68 13.80
N GLU A 133 3.85 9.64 13.37
CA GLU A 133 3.76 10.28 12.06
C GLU A 133 5.07 10.06 11.34
N ILE A 134 5.01 9.43 10.17
CA ILE A 134 6.19 9.02 9.42
C ILE A 134 6.15 9.69 8.06
N VAL A 135 7.16 10.51 7.76
CA VAL A 135 7.34 11.09 6.43
C VAL A 135 8.01 10.06 5.53
N VAL A 136 7.42 9.84 4.35
CA VAL A 136 7.90 8.86 3.39
C VAL A 136 8.67 9.54 2.25
N ALA A 137 8.07 10.56 1.64
CA ALA A 137 8.65 11.29 0.52
C ALA A 137 7.89 12.60 0.29
N ASP A 138 8.55 13.55 -0.36
CA ASP A 138 7.91 14.71 -0.99
C ASP A 138 7.78 14.43 -2.50
N LEU A 139 6.56 14.51 -3.01
CA LEU A 139 6.19 14.24 -4.41
C LEU A 139 5.96 15.56 -5.12
N HIS A 140 6.69 15.81 -6.19
CA HIS A 140 6.57 17.03 -6.98
C HIS A 140 5.73 16.77 -8.22
N PHE A 141 4.64 17.51 -8.36
CA PHE A 141 3.77 17.48 -9.52
C PHE A 141 3.74 18.85 -10.20
N GLY A 142 3.76 18.83 -11.52
CA GLY A 142 3.41 19.97 -12.36
C GLY A 142 1.93 19.92 -12.74
N ARG A 143 1.34 21.11 -12.91
CA ARG A 143 -0.03 21.26 -13.43
C ARG A 143 -0.03 21.12 -14.95
N VAL A 144 -0.98 20.37 -15.50
CA VAL A 144 -1.21 20.25 -16.94
C VAL A 144 -2.48 21.00 -17.35
N SER A 145 -3.55 20.85 -16.57
CA SER A 145 -4.85 21.53 -16.77
C SER A 145 -5.30 22.23 -15.48
N ASP A 146 -6.16 23.25 -15.63
CA ASP A 146 -6.90 23.83 -14.50
C ASP A 146 -8.16 23.01 -14.22
N GLY A 147 -8.55 22.86 -12.95
CA GLY A 147 -9.71 22.05 -12.57
C GLY A 147 -9.50 21.24 -11.29
N VAL A 148 -10.18 20.09 -11.20
CA VAL A 148 -10.09 19.21 -10.03
C VAL A 148 -9.22 18.02 -10.38
N ALA A 149 -8.08 17.89 -9.71
CA ALA A 149 -7.23 16.70 -9.82
C ALA A 149 -7.44 15.79 -8.62
N MET A 150 -7.42 14.48 -8.86
CA MET A 150 -7.54 13.44 -7.84
C MET A 150 -6.32 12.55 -7.86
N ILE A 151 -5.87 12.16 -6.67
CA ILE A 151 -4.82 11.16 -6.49
C ILE A 151 -5.38 10.04 -5.62
N GLU A 152 -5.18 8.80 -6.04
CA GLU A 152 -5.73 7.61 -5.38
C GLU A 152 -4.65 6.57 -5.10
N ALA A 153 -4.86 5.71 -4.10
CA ALA A 153 -4.01 4.54 -3.91
C ALA A 153 -4.26 3.52 -5.02
N TYR A 154 -3.22 3.10 -5.73
CA TYR A 154 -3.32 2.11 -6.78
C TYR A 154 -3.26 0.69 -6.21
N ASP A 155 -4.19 -0.16 -6.67
CA ASP A 155 -4.23 -1.61 -6.44
C ASP A 155 -3.94 -2.04 -4.99
N TYR A 156 -4.61 -1.40 -4.03
CA TYR A 156 -4.56 -1.85 -2.64
C TYR A 156 -5.23 -3.22 -2.49
N LYS A 157 -4.54 -4.14 -1.80
CA LYS A 157 -5.06 -5.44 -1.34
C LYS A 157 -4.84 -5.57 0.17
N GLN A 158 -5.63 -6.43 0.80
CA GLN A 158 -5.46 -6.73 2.23
C GLN A 158 -4.21 -7.58 2.52
N ASP A 159 -3.60 -8.19 1.53
CA ASP A 159 -2.36 -8.94 1.67
C ASP A 159 -1.20 -8.16 1.02
N LEU A 160 -0.15 -8.89 0.62
CA LEU A 160 1.03 -8.34 -0.04
C LEU A 160 0.97 -8.43 -1.58
N THR A 161 -0.15 -8.86 -2.17
CA THR A 161 -0.23 -9.00 -3.64
C THR A 161 -0.61 -7.71 -4.34
N GLY A 162 -0.98 -6.67 -3.58
CA GLY A 162 -1.25 -5.33 -4.09
C GLY A 162 0.02 -4.46 -4.16
N HIS A 163 -0.12 -3.30 -4.78
CA HIS A 163 0.99 -2.37 -5.01
C HIS A 163 1.09 -1.24 -3.97
N THR A 164 0.17 -1.24 -3.00
CA THR A 164 0.15 -0.28 -1.90
C THR A 164 0.05 -1.02 -0.58
N SER A 165 1.13 -1.04 0.19
CA SER A 165 1.24 -1.77 1.46
C SER A 165 2.24 -1.10 2.40
N ALA A 166 1.95 -1.11 3.70
CA ALA A 166 2.88 -0.77 4.76
C ALA A 166 3.11 -2.04 5.57
N ASN A 167 4.36 -2.46 5.71
CA ASN A 167 4.68 -3.81 6.12
C ASN A 167 5.50 -3.81 7.41
N MET A 168 5.20 -4.76 8.28
CA MET A 168 6.05 -5.12 9.42
C MET A 168 6.45 -6.59 9.34
N MET A 169 7.46 -6.98 10.10
CA MET A 169 7.81 -8.39 10.27
C MET A 169 7.04 -8.97 11.46
N LEU A 170 6.31 -10.05 11.23
CA LEU A 170 5.66 -10.86 12.26
C LEU A 170 6.19 -12.30 12.12
N ASP A 171 6.87 -12.79 13.16
CA ASP A 171 7.47 -14.14 13.18
C ASP A 171 8.33 -14.48 11.95
N GLY A 172 9.07 -13.49 11.45
CA GLY A 172 9.96 -13.64 10.31
C GLY A 172 9.28 -13.55 8.93
N ALA A 173 7.98 -13.28 8.87
CA ALA A 173 7.24 -13.03 7.63
C ALA A 173 6.77 -11.56 7.53
N PRO A 174 6.80 -10.95 6.34
CA PRO A 174 6.20 -9.64 6.13
C PRO A 174 4.67 -9.73 6.19
N VAL A 175 4.03 -8.75 6.83
CA VAL A 175 2.56 -8.63 6.88
C VAL A 175 2.15 -7.20 6.57
N ASN A 176 1.13 -7.03 5.73
CA ASN A 176 0.58 -5.72 5.38
C ASN A 176 -0.34 -5.21 6.49
N ILE A 177 0.07 -4.14 7.16
CA ILE A 177 -0.66 -3.50 8.27
C ILE A 177 -1.36 -2.20 7.87
N LEU A 178 -1.33 -1.85 6.58
CA LEU A 178 -1.99 -0.67 6.05
C LEU A 178 -3.51 -0.83 6.07
N LEU A 179 -4.19 0.10 6.73
CA LEU A 179 -5.65 0.25 6.65
C LEU A 179 -6.03 0.63 5.22
N LYS A 180 -7.16 0.08 4.72
CA LYS A 180 -7.67 0.40 3.38
C LYS A 180 -7.65 1.93 3.15
N PRO A 181 -6.87 2.42 2.15
CA PRO A 181 -6.81 3.84 1.85
C PRO A 181 -8.18 4.39 1.48
N GLN A 182 -8.42 5.66 1.83
CA GLN A 182 -9.57 6.40 1.31
C GLN A 182 -9.40 6.62 -0.21
N SER A 183 -10.52 6.66 -0.94
CA SER A 183 -10.55 6.95 -2.38
C SER A 183 -11.48 8.15 -2.63
N PRO A 184 -10.99 9.25 -3.20
CA PRO A 184 -9.58 9.53 -3.48
C PRO A 184 -8.76 9.77 -2.20
N LEU A 185 -7.43 9.62 -2.29
CA LEU A 185 -6.52 9.98 -1.21
C LEU A 185 -6.45 11.49 -1.00
N LEU A 186 -6.46 12.25 -2.09
CA LEU A 186 -6.42 13.70 -2.11
C LEU A 186 -7.21 14.25 -3.28
N ILE A 187 -7.93 15.35 -3.04
CA ILE A 187 -8.58 16.18 -4.05
C ILE A 187 -7.89 17.53 -4.05
N LEU A 188 -7.46 17.98 -5.22
CA LEU A 188 -6.78 19.25 -5.43
C LEU A 188 -7.67 20.15 -6.28
N ASN A 189 -7.96 21.35 -5.76
CA ASN A 189 -8.62 22.40 -6.53
C ASN A 189 -7.53 23.26 -7.17
N GLN A 190 -7.45 23.23 -8.50
CA GLN A 190 -6.41 23.88 -9.29
C GLN A 190 -6.91 25.16 -9.95
#